data_AF-A0A373WME7-F1
#
_entry.id   AF-A0A373WME7-F1
#
_cell.length_a   1.000
_cell.length_b   1.000
_cell.length_c   1.000
_cell.angle_alpha   90.00
_cell.angle_beta   90.00
_cell.angle_gamma   90.00
#
_symmetry.space_group_name_H-M   'P 1'
#
loop_
_entity.id
_entity.type
_entity.pdbx_description
1 polymer ?
#
loop_
_entity_poly.entity_id
_entity_poly.type
_entity_poly.pdbx_seq_one_letter_code
_entity_poly.pdbx_strand_id
1 'polypeptide(L)'
;MKTKVVPMREYPQEIEETVQKINKCLNISLFDWQIGYIFYNKPLPKEISFARRAGKTLAAALRMCVSKAEPIYLRRRDIALEGTETYRVLSYFADEDVANKCRMDIFYVTAKEVYFSLKNIKGIELRKIIFA
;
A
#
# COMPACT_ATOMS: atom_id res chain seq x y z
N MET A 1 -32.25 -5.58 2.40
CA MET A 1 -31.61 -4.25 2.33
C MET A 1 -30.93 -4.12 0.97
N LYS A 2 -31.30 -3.13 0.15
CA LYS A 2 -30.62 -2.88 -1.12
C LYS A 2 -29.31 -2.16 -0.80
N THR A 3 -28.18 -2.82 -1.01
CA THR A 3 -26.86 -2.22 -0.92
C THR A 3 -26.82 -1.06 -1.92
N LYS A 4 -26.84 0.18 -1.44
CA LYS A 4 -26.60 1.36 -2.28
C LYS A 4 -25.15 1.26 -2.76
N VAL A 5 -24.96 0.83 -4.00
CA VAL A 5 -23.69 0.99 -4.69
C VAL A 5 -23.55 2.49 -4.95
N VAL A 6 -22.62 3.11 -4.22
CA VAL A 6 -22.27 4.53 -4.40
C VAL A 6 -21.69 4.69 -5.81
N PRO A 7 -22.11 5.70 -6.60
CA PRO A 7 -21.58 5.89 -7.94
C PRO A 7 -20.10 6.28 -7.87
N MET A 8 -19.22 5.43 -8.37
CA MET A 8 -17.79 5.73 -8.56
C MET A 8 -17.65 6.75 -9.70
N ARG A 9 -17.50 8.04 -9.39
CA ARG A 9 -16.97 9.06 -10.32
C ARG A 9 -16.10 10.12 -9.63
N GLU A 10 -15.22 9.70 -8.73
CA GLU A 10 -14.12 10.55 -8.21
C GLU A 10 -12.74 10.17 -8.74
N TYR A 11 -12.62 9.01 -9.40
CA TYR A 11 -11.33 8.46 -9.84
C TYR A 11 -11.33 8.23 -11.37
N PRO A 12 -10.20 8.42 -12.08
CA PRO A 12 -10.04 7.96 -13.44
C PRO A 12 -10.34 6.47 -13.56
N GLN A 13 -10.94 6.07 -14.66
CA GLN A 13 -11.38 4.69 -14.91
C GLN A 13 -10.27 3.65 -14.71
N GLU A 14 -9.03 3.95 -15.10
CA GLU A 14 -7.86 3.08 -14.89
C GLU A 14 -7.62 2.74 -13.41
N ILE A 15 -7.79 3.72 -12.51
CA ILE A 15 -7.61 3.54 -11.07
C ILE A 15 -8.78 2.72 -10.51
N GLU A 16 -10.01 3.00 -10.94
CA GLU A 16 -11.19 2.22 -10.56
C GLU A 16 -11.03 0.74 -10.94
N GLU A 17 -10.63 0.44 -12.17
CA GLU A 17 -10.38 -0.92 -12.63
C GLU A 17 -9.27 -1.60 -11.82
N THR A 18 -8.20 -0.87 -11.50
CA THR A 18 -7.09 -1.37 -10.68
C THR A 18 -7.55 -1.67 -9.26
N VAL A 19 -8.33 -0.78 -8.64
CA VAL A 19 -8.91 -0.97 -7.29
C VAL A 19 -9.82 -2.19 -7.26
N GLN A 20 -10.70 -2.37 -8.26
CA GLN A 20 -11.58 -3.53 -8.35
C GLN A 20 -10.79 -4.84 -8.43
N LYS A 21 -9.71 -4.87 -9.22
CA LYS A 21 -8.83 -6.04 -9.32
C LYS A 21 -8.10 -6.33 -7.99
N ILE A 22 -7.60 -5.30 -7.31
CA ILE A 22 -6.95 -5.45 -5.99
C ILE A 22 -7.94 -5.98 -4.96
N ASN A 23 -9.11 -5.34 -4.83
CA ASN A 23 -10.17 -5.74 -3.91
C ASN A 23 -10.56 -7.21 -4.12
N LYS A 24 -10.75 -7.61 -5.39
CA LYS A 24 -11.08 -9.00 -5.75
C LYS A 24 -9.93 -9.97 -5.43
N CYS A 25 -8.69 -9.61 -5.72
CA CYS A 25 -7.54 -10.47 -5.49
C CYS A 25 -7.27 -10.71 -4.01
N LEU A 26 -7.29 -9.64 -3.21
CA LEU A 26 -6.97 -9.70 -1.79
C LEU A 26 -8.19 -10.01 -0.92
N ASN A 27 -9.38 -10.10 -1.52
CA ASN A 27 -10.66 -10.27 -0.84
C ASN A 27 -10.89 -9.20 0.25
N ILE A 28 -10.71 -7.93 -0.14
CA ILE A 28 -10.85 -6.75 0.73
C ILE A 28 -11.69 -5.67 0.04
N SER A 29 -12.02 -4.63 0.79
CA SER A 29 -12.52 -3.35 0.25
C SER A 29 -11.60 -2.23 0.72
N LEU A 30 -10.87 -1.60 -0.20
CA LEU A 30 -10.08 -0.42 0.10
C LEU A 30 -10.99 0.77 0.46
N PHE A 31 -10.62 1.49 1.53
CA PHE A 31 -11.27 2.73 1.94
C PHE A 31 -10.81 3.92 1.07
N ASP A 32 -11.62 4.97 1.00
CA ASP A 32 -11.30 6.17 0.18
C ASP A 32 -9.96 6.80 0.55
N TRP A 33 -9.63 6.85 1.85
CA TRP A 33 -8.33 7.38 2.27
C TRP A 33 -7.17 6.48 1.81
N GLN A 34 -7.36 5.16 1.72
CA GLN A 34 -6.34 4.24 1.20
C GLN A 34 -6.16 4.44 -0.30
N ILE A 35 -7.26 4.57 -1.06
CA ILE A 35 -7.21 4.85 -2.50
C ILE A 35 -6.50 6.19 -2.76
N GLY A 36 -6.87 7.23 -2.01
CA GLY A 36 -6.22 8.55 -2.02
C GLY A 36 -4.72 8.48 -1.73
N TYR A 37 -4.34 7.72 -0.71
CA TYR A 37 -2.95 7.54 -0.30
C TYR A 37 -2.13 6.74 -1.32
N ILE A 38 -2.70 5.67 -1.89
CA ILE A 38 -2.04 4.74 -2.82
C ILE A 38 -1.81 5.40 -4.18
N PHE A 39 -2.85 5.99 -4.77
CA PHE A 39 -2.84 6.40 -6.19
C PHE A 39 -2.65 7.90 -6.41
N TYR A 40 -2.93 8.74 -5.40
CA TYR A 40 -2.91 10.21 -5.55
C TYR A 40 -1.86 10.91 -4.69
N ASN A 41 -1.00 10.14 -4.01
CA ASN A 41 -0.02 10.69 -3.07
C ASN A 41 -0.65 11.63 -2.02
N LYS A 42 -1.92 11.42 -1.66
CA LYS A 42 -2.56 12.20 -0.58
C LYS A 42 -1.89 11.84 0.75
N PRO A 43 -1.69 12.81 1.66
CA PRO A 43 -1.18 12.51 3.00
C PRO A 43 -2.16 11.61 3.77
N LEU A 44 -1.65 10.89 4.77
CA LEU A 44 -2.51 10.17 5.70
C LEU A 44 -3.40 11.19 6.43
N PRO A 45 -4.73 10.97 6.51
CA PRO A 45 -5.59 11.81 7.34
C PRO A 45 -5.10 11.81 8.80
N LYS A 46 -5.29 12.92 9.50
CA LYS A 46 -4.82 13.09 10.88
C LYS A 46 -5.42 12.02 11.79
N GLU A 47 -6.69 11.70 11.60
CA GLU A 47 -7.43 10.69 12.36
C GLU A 47 -6.86 9.29 12.12
N ILE A 48 -6.47 8.98 10.88
CA ILE A 48 -5.89 7.70 10.49
C ILE A 48 -4.45 7.56 10.99
N SER A 49 -3.71 8.65 11.07
CA SER A 49 -2.32 8.68 11.52
C SER A 49 -2.15 8.05 12.90
N PHE A 50 -3.10 8.29 13.82
CA PHE A 50 -3.09 7.71 15.16
C PHE A 50 -3.98 6.45 15.31
N ALA A 51 -4.76 6.09 14.29
CA ALA A 51 -5.67 4.96 14.35
C ALA A 51 -4.92 3.61 14.30
N ARG A 52 -5.15 2.77 15.31
CA ARG A 52 -4.65 1.38 15.33
C ARG A 52 -5.47 0.49 14.43
N ARG A 53 -4.82 -0.52 13.81
CA ARG A 53 -5.45 -1.52 12.93
C ARG A 53 -6.23 -0.91 11.74
N ALA A 54 -5.91 0.32 11.35
CA ALA A 54 -6.54 0.98 10.21
C ALA A 54 -6.11 0.40 8.85
N GLY A 55 -5.12 -0.49 8.78
CA GLY A 55 -4.63 -1.01 7.51
C GLY A 55 -3.62 -0.10 6.81
N LYS A 56 -2.92 0.75 7.58
CA LYS A 56 -1.82 1.61 7.07
C LYS A 56 -0.72 0.78 6.40
N THR A 57 -0.30 -0.32 7.03
CA THR A 57 0.74 -1.22 6.49
C THR A 57 0.35 -1.80 5.13
N LEU A 58 -0.89 -2.24 4.99
CA LEU A 58 -1.43 -2.73 3.72
C LEU A 58 -1.45 -1.62 2.66
N ALA A 59 -1.90 -0.41 3.01
CA ALA A 59 -1.94 0.72 2.10
C ALA A 59 -0.54 1.13 1.61
N ALA A 60 0.46 1.15 2.50
CA ALA A 60 1.84 1.41 2.13
C ALA A 60 2.45 0.31 1.25
N ALA A 61 2.18 -0.96 1.57
CA ALA A 61 2.61 -2.10 0.75
C ALA A 61 2.03 -2.02 -0.66
N LEU A 62 0.72 -1.75 -0.78
CA LEU A 62 0.05 -1.56 -2.07
C LEU A 62 0.66 -0.39 -2.84
N ARG A 63 0.79 0.77 -2.21
CA ARG A 63 1.41 1.96 -2.82
C ARG A 63 2.80 1.67 -3.37
N MET A 64 3.63 0.93 -2.63
CA MET A 64 4.95 0.53 -3.10
C MET A 64 4.86 -0.42 -4.31
N CYS A 65 3.94 -1.38 -4.29
CA CYS A 65 3.78 -2.37 -5.35
C CYS A 65 3.23 -1.79 -6.66
N VAL A 66 2.28 -0.86 -6.61
CA VAL A 66 1.60 -0.30 -7.80
C VAL A 66 2.19 1.04 -8.28
N SER A 67 3.28 1.49 -7.66
CA SER A 67 3.96 2.73 -8.04
C SER A 67 4.71 2.59 -9.37
N LYS A 68 4.71 3.63 -10.19
CA LYS A 68 5.52 3.73 -11.43
C LYS A 68 6.97 4.16 -11.17
N ALA A 69 7.44 4.11 -9.93
CA ALA A 69 8.81 4.47 -9.55
C ALA A 69 9.85 3.40 -9.94
N GLU A 70 11.13 3.77 -9.91
CA GLU A 70 12.27 2.90 -10.20
C GLU A 70 12.26 1.58 -9.41
N PRO A 71 12.79 0.47 -9.95
CA PRO A 71 12.92 -0.79 -9.22
C PRO A 71 13.56 -0.64 -7.83
N ILE A 72 13.13 -1.47 -6.88
CA ILE A 72 13.63 -1.39 -5.51
C ILE A 72 14.09 -2.74 -4.96
N TYR A 73 15.18 -2.72 -4.21
CA TYR A 73 15.64 -3.86 -3.42
C TYR A 73 15.04 -3.75 -2.02
N LEU A 74 14.08 -4.62 -1.72
CA LEU A 74 13.51 -4.70 -0.38
C LEU A 74 14.22 -5.83 0.37
N ARG A 75 15.18 -5.47 1.22
CA ARG A 75 15.82 -6.41 2.15
C ARG A 75 15.14 -6.30 3.50
N ARG A 76 14.96 -7.42 4.18
CA ARG A 76 14.35 -7.45 5.52
C ARG A 76 15.09 -6.57 6.55
N ARG A 77 16.38 -6.29 6.35
CA ARG A 77 17.25 -5.53 7.28
C ARG A 77 17.68 -4.14 6.79
N ASP A 78 17.60 -3.81 5.50
CA ASP A 78 18.17 -2.55 4.95
C ASP A 78 17.22 -1.35 5.06
N ILE A 79 16.02 -1.57 5.58
CA ILE A 79 15.00 -0.52 5.57
C ILE A 79 15.28 0.60 6.57
N ALA A 80 16.35 0.46 7.36
CA ALA A 80 16.91 1.51 8.21
C ALA A 80 17.80 2.52 7.46
N LEU A 81 18.05 2.35 6.15
CA LEU A 81 18.87 3.29 5.38
C LEU A 81 18.05 4.54 5.05
N GLU A 82 18.27 5.59 5.83
CA GLU A 82 17.75 6.93 5.61
C GLU A 82 18.00 7.39 4.17
N GLY A 83 16.98 8.00 3.55
CA GLY A 83 17.05 8.50 2.17
C GLY A 83 16.59 7.53 1.08
N THR A 84 16.32 6.26 1.40
CA THR A 84 15.68 5.33 0.45
C THR A 84 14.17 5.58 0.32
N GLU A 85 13.59 5.25 -0.83
CA GLU A 85 12.13 5.31 -1.02
C GLU A 85 11.39 4.40 -0.03
N THR A 86 12.01 3.28 0.36
CA THR A 86 11.49 2.41 1.44
C THR A 86 11.47 3.15 2.77
N TYR A 87 12.57 3.83 3.14
CA TYR A 87 12.63 4.66 4.34
C TYR A 87 11.57 5.78 4.31
N ARG A 88 11.34 6.45 3.18
CA ARG A 88 10.28 7.48 3.05
C ARG A 88 8.87 6.93 3.21
N VAL A 89 8.56 5.80 2.57
CA VAL A 89 7.27 5.13 2.73
C VAL A 89 7.06 4.70 4.18
N LEU A 90 8.15 4.41 4.89
CA LEU A 90 8.10 3.89 6.26
C LEU A 90 8.30 4.93 7.35
N SER A 91 8.87 6.09 7.03
CA SER A 91 8.92 7.25 7.92
C SER A 91 7.50 7.75 8.24
N TYR A 92 6.52 7.48 7.36
CA TYR A 92 5.10 7.67 7.67
C TYR A 92 4.58 6.80 8.84
N PHE A 93 5.30 5.75 9.22
CA PHE A 93 5.00 4.91 10.40
C PHE A 93 5.89 5.23 11.61
N ALA A 94 6.90 6.09 11.45
CA ALA A 94 7.89 6.37 12.49
C ALA A 94 7.30 7.14 13.70
N ASP A 95 6.21 7.88 13.50
CA ASP A 95 5.49 8.59 14.57
C ASP A 95 4.67 7.66 15.48
N GLU A 96 4.52 6.38 15.13
CA GLU A 96 3.86 5.40 15.99
C GLU A 96 4.90 4.65 16.85
N ASP A 97 5.10 5.17 18.06
CA ASP A 97 6.03 4.72 19.09
C ASP A 97 6.15 3.18 19.28
N VAL A 98 7.37 2.73 19.56
CA VAL A 98 7.81 1.41 20.10
C VAL A 98 7.89 0.16 19.18
N ALA A 99 7.32 0.10 17.97
CA ALA A 99 7.28 -1.16 17.20
C ALA A 99 8.08 -1.19 15.89
N ASN A 100 9.13 -0.38 15.74
CA ASN A 100 9.83 -0.18 14.46
C ASN A 100 10.24 -1.53 13.81
N LYS A 101 11.01 -2.39 14.51
CA LYS A 101 11.49 -3.68 13.96
C LYS A 101 10.40 -4.73 13.71
N CYS A 102 9.43 -4.92 14.62
CA CYS A 102 8.33 -5.87 14.37
C CYS A 102 7.42 -5.40 13.24
N ARG A 103 7.16 -4.09 13.13
CA ARG A 103 6.41 -3.52 12.02
C ARG A 103 7.18 -3.59 10.71
N MET A 104 8.51 -3.53 10.75
CA MET A 104 9.35 -3.78 9.57
C MET A 104 9.17 -5.19 9.03
N ASP A 105 9.20 -6.19 9.92
CA ASP A 105 8.98 -7.57 9.53
C ASP A 105 7.56 -7.77 8.98
N ILE A 106 6.55 -7.20 9.64
CA ILE A 106 5.16 -7.24 9.16
C ILE A 106 5.06 -6.56 7.79
N PHE A 107 5.64 -5.37 7.61
CA PHE A 107 5.61 -4.67 6.33
C PHE A 107 6.30 -5.47 5.22
N TYR A 108 7.47 -6.04 5.48
CA TYR A 108 8.18 -6.87 4.51
C TYR A 108 7.32 -8.06 4.07
N VAL A 109 6.74 -8.78 5.02
CA VAL A 109 5.87 -9.93 4.75
C VAL A 109 4.63 -9.49 3.98
N THR A 110 3.94 -8.44 4.42
CA THR A 110 2.76 -7.89 3.74
C THR A 110 3.09 -7.41 2.32
N ALA A 111 4.20 -6.70 2.12
CA ALA A 111 4.63 -6.25 0.81
C ALA A 111 4.93 -7.42 -0.13
N LYS A 112 5.58 -8.47 0.39
CA LYS A 112 5.86 -9.69 -0.36
C LYS A 112 4.56 -10.39 -0.78
N GLU A 113 3.65 -10.59 0.16
CA GLU A 113 2.35 -11.22 -0.07
C GLU A 113 1.51 -10.44 -1.09
N VAL A 114 1.38 -9.12 -0.91
CA VAL A 114 0.68 -8.24 -1.85
C VAL A 114 1.32 -8.32 -3.24
N TYR A 115 2.65 -8.19 -3.33
CA TYR A 115 3.34 -8.21 -4.62
C TYR A 115 3.09 -9.50 -5.38
N PHE A 116 3.28 -10.66 -4.74
CA PHE A 116 3.09 -11.95 -5.39
C PHE A 116 1.62 -12.27 -5.67
N SER A 117 0.69 -11.76 -4.86
CA SER A 117 -0.75 -11.90 -5.13
C SER A 117 -1.17 -11.13 -6.38
N LEU A 118 -0.61 -9.92 -6.58
CA LEU A 118 -0.94 -9.07 -7.72
C LEU A 118 -0.15 -9.40 -8.99
N LYS A 119 1.01 -10.08 -8.89
CA LYS A 119 2.00 -10.27 -9.97
C LYS A 119 1.43 -10.84 -11.27
N ASN A 120 0.43 -11.71 -11.17
CA ASN A 120 -0.14 -12.42 -12.32
C ASN A 120 -1.50 -11.84 -12.77
N ILE A 121 -1.92 -10.69 -12.22
CA ILE A 121 -3.19 -10.07 -12.58
C ILE A 121 -3.01 -9.24 -13.85
N LYS A 122 -3.78 -9.58 -14.89
CA LYS A 122 -3.77 -8.85 -16.16
C LYS A 122 -4.18 -7.38 -15.97
N GLY A 123 -3.31 -6.48 -16.44
CA GLY A 123 -3.56 -5.04 -16.41
C GLY A 123 -3.44 -4.42 -15.02
N ILE A 124 -2.62 -4.98 -14.15
CA ILE A 124 -1.99 -4.25 -13.04
C ILE A 124 -0.50 -4.19 -13.36
N GLU A 125 0.04 -2.99 -13.52
CA GLU A 125 1.48 -2.79 -13.62
C GLU A 125 2.07 -2.72 -12.23
N LEU A 126 3.00 -3.64 -11.93
CA LEU A 126 3.72 -3.64 -10.66
C LEU A 126 5.11 -3.06 -10.82
N ARG A 127 5.50 -2.23 -9.86
CA ARG A 127 6.89 -1.84 -9.62
C ARG A 127 7.74 -3.10 -9.48
N LYS A 128 8.91 -3.15 -10.13
CA LYS A 128 9.84 -4.26 -9.91
C LYS A 128 10.40 -4.19 -8.47
N ILE A 129 10.09 -5.19 -7.66
CA ILE A 129 10.59 -5.33 -6.28
C ILE A 129 11.42 -6.60 -6.20
N ILE A 130 12.66 -6.47 -5.74
CA ILE A 130 13.56 -7.60 -5.48
C ILE A 130 13.58 -7.83 -3.97
N PHE A 131 12.94 -8.91 -3.54
CA PHE A 131 12.90 -9.32 -2.14
C PHE A 131 14.16 -10.14 -1.80
N ALA A 132 14.92 -9.68 -0.81
CA ALA A 132 16.13 -10.33 -0.31
C ALA A 132 16.15 -10.42 1.23
#